data_AF-A0A7C7S436-F1
#
_entry.id   AF-A0A7C7S436-F1
#
_cell.length_a   1.000
_cell.length_b   1.000
_cell.length_c   1.000
_cell.angle_alpha   90.00
_cell.angle_beta   90.00
_cell.angle_gamma   90.00
#
_symmetry.space_group_name_H-M   'P 1'
#
loop_
_entity.id
_entity.type
_entity.pdbx_description
1 polymer ?
#
loop_
_entity_poly.entity_id
_entity_poly.type
_entity_poly.pdbx_seq_one_letter_code
_entity_poly.pdbx_strand_id
1 'polypeptide(L)'
;MTQVRLAEPRRTVQALFPDGRAFEGPLGTTLEAFVRAAYPDPTVPPMAAIVDGELRELAMPVRRDVEVKPIFLTDSDGIRIYTRSLSFLLTACVAELFPDAKLIIDHSVPFGGYYCRVTGRPPLTPQELEHLEGRMRRLVQEDRPILREQVSIEEARAWFDAQGKPHKAALLSQGAEEGHLHLYRLGGFRDYFFGYMVPSTGYLPY
;
A
#
# COMPACT_ATOMS: atom_id res chain seq x y z
N MET A 1 -19.46 -43.04 2.16
CA MET A 1 -18.54 -42.99 1.00
C MET A 1 -18.57 -41.59 0.42
N THR A 2 -17.44 -40.92 0.29
CA THR A 2 -17.33 -39.60 -0.34
C THR A 2 -17.52 -39.75 -1.85
N GLN A 3 -18.45 -39.01 -2.46
CA GLN A 3 -18.67 -39.04 -3.91
C GLN A 3 -17.94 -37.87 -4.58
N VAL A 4 -17.06 -38.19 -5.53
CA VAL A 4 -16.37 -37.22 -6.39
C VAL A 4 -16.96 -37.35 -7.79
N ARG A 5 -17.28 -36.22 -8.43
CA ARG A 5 -17.91 -36.17 -9.76
C ARG A 5 -17.22 -35.15 -10.66
N LEU A 6 -17.36 -35.33 -11.98
CA LEU A 6 -16.98 -34.30 -12.95
C LEU A 6 -17.79 -33.02 -12.68
N ALA A 7 -17.13 -31.86 -12.74
CA ALA A 7 -17.73 -30.56 -12.50
C ALA A 7 -17.11 -29.51 -13.42
N GLU A 8 -17.90 -28.47 -13.72
CA GLU A 8 -17.41 -27.28 -14.40
C GLU A 8 -16.55 -26.42 -13.47
N PRO A 9 -15.56 -25.68 -13.99
CA PRO A 9 -14.79 -24.72 -13.21
C PRO A 9 -15.69 -23.67 -12.53
N ARG A 10 -15.49 -23.45 -11.22
CA ARG A 10 -16.19 -22.39 -10.49
C ARG A 10 -15.81 -21.02 -11.04
N ARG A 11 -16.78 -20.09 -11.04
CA ARG A 11 -16.61 -18.68 -11.46
C ARG A 11 -16.61 -17.71 -10.28
N THR A 12 -16.77 -18.24 -9.08
CA THR A 12 -16.90 -17.51 -7.82
C THR A 12 -15.94 -18.07 -6.79
N VAL A 13 -15.68 -17.26 -5.76
CA VAL A 13 -14.87 -17.59 -4.60
C VAL A 13 -15.55 -17.09 -3.34
N GLN A 14 -15.27 -17.76 -2.22
CA GLN A 14 -15.78 -17.41 -0.91
C GLN A 14 -14.68 -16.88 0.01
N ALA A 15 -15.01 -15.86 0.78
CA ALA A 15 -14.21 -15.38 1.91
C ALA A 15 -14.95 -15.72 3.22
N LEU A 16 -14.34 -16.56 4.06
CA LEU A 16 -14.85 -16.93 5.38
C LEU A 16 -14.25 -16.01 6.45
N PHE A 17 -15.09 -15.42 7.28
CA PHE A 17 -14.69 -14.50 8.35
C PHE A 17 -14.73 -15.18 9.73
N PRO A 18 -14.07 -14.59 10.76
CA PRO A 18 -13.92 -15.25 12.06
C PRO A 18 -15.23 -15.45 12.83
N ASP A 19 -16.27 -14.71 12.47
CA ASP A 19 -17.63 -14.84 13.02
C ASP A 19 -18.46 -15.94 12.33
N GLY A 20 -17.84 -16.70 11.42
CA GLY A 20 -18.47 -17.79 10.67
C GLY A 20 -19.26 -17.33 9.45
N ARG A 21 -19.37 -16.02 9.18
CA ARG A 21 -20.01 -15.53 7.95
C ARG A 21 -19.11 -15.80 6.75
N ALA A 22 -19.71 -16.28 5.67
CA ALA A 22 -19.05 -16.45 4.38
C ALA A 22 -19.68 -15.52 3.35
N PHE A 23 -18.85 -14.84 2.56
CA PHE A 23 -19.28 -13.96 1.48
C PHE A 23 -18.76 -14.50 0.15
N GLU A 24 -19.62 -14.55 -0.87
CA GLU A 24 -19.26 -15.03 -2.21
C GLU A 24 -19.16 -13.86 -3.19
N GLY A 25 -18.15 -13.90 -4.05
CA GLY A 25 -17.96 -12.92 -5.13
C GLY A 25 -17.35 -13.56 -6.38
N PRO A 26 -17.38 -12.87 -7.52
CA PRO A 26 -16.69 -13.32 -8.73
C PRO A 26 -15.20 -13.58 -8.50
N LEU A 27 -14.62 -14.54 -9.23
CA LEU A 27 -13.18 -14.75 -9.27
C LEU A 27 -12.43 -13.43 -9.58
N GLY A 28 -11.44 -13.10 -8.76
CA GLY A 28 -10.64 -11.88 -8.90
C GLY A 28 -11.21 -10.67 -8.16
N THR A 29 -12.35 -10.80 -7.47
CA THR A 29 -12.84 -9.77 -6.54
C THR A 29 -11.76 -9.42 -5.52
N THR A 30 -11.57 -8.13 -5.24
CA THR A 30 -10.54 -7.68 -4.29
C THR A 30 -10.90 -8.09 -2.86
N LEU A 31 -9.88 -8.33 -2.05
CA LEU A 31 -10.02 -8.57 -0.63
C LEU A 31 -10.77 -7.41 0.07
N GLU A 32 -10.53 -6.18 -0.38
CA GLU A 32 -11.25 -4.98 0.04
C GLU A 32 -12.77 -5.13 -0.07
N ALA A 33 -13.27 -5.61 -1.22
CA ALA A 33 -14.70 -5.74 -1.46
C ALA A 33 -15.33 -6.78 -0.52
N PHE A 34 -14.65 -7.90 -0.26
CA PHE A 34 -15.11 -8.87 0.74
C PHE A 34 -15.12 -8.28 2.15
N VAL A 35 -14.07 -7.55 2.55
CA VAL A 35 -14.00 -6.92 3.87
C VAL A 35 -15.11 -5.87 4.02
N ARG A 36 -15.37 -5.05 2.99
CA ARG A 36 -16.49 -4.08 3.00
C ARG A 36 -17.86 -4.77 3.07
N ALA A 37 -18.04 -5.91 2.41
CA ALA A 37 -19.29 -6.68 2.52
C ALA A 37 -19.50 -7.22 3.94
N ALA A 38 -18.43 -7.68 4.60
CA ALA A 38 -18.48 -8.18 5.97
C ALA A 38 -18.60 -7.06 7.03
N TYR A 39 -18.05 -5.88 6.74
CA TYR A 39 -18.00 -4.71 7.61
C TYR A 39 -18.34 -3.45 6.79
N PRO A 40 -19.64 -3.19 6.53
CA PRO A 40 -20.06 -2.11 5.64
C PRO A 40 -19.74 -0.72 6.20
N ASP A 41 -19.83 -0.55 7.53
CA ASP A 41 -19.63 0.72 8.22
C ASP A 41 -18.67 0.56 9.41
N PRO A 42 -17.39 0.25 9.17
CA PRO A 42 -16.46 -0.02 10.24
C PRO A 42 -16.08 1.29 10.94
N THR A 43 -16.20 1.33 12.27
CA THR A 43 -15.78 2.50 13.07
C THR A 43 -14.28 2.76 13.00
N VAL A 44 -13.50 1.70 12.77
CA VAL A 44 -12.06 1.73 12.55
C VAL A 44 -11.80 1.23 11.13
N PRO A 45 -11.07 1.97 10.28
CA PRO A 45 -10.89 1.56 8.89
C PRO A 45 -10.02 0.29 8.78
N PRO A 46 -10.36 -0.66 7.88
CA PRO A 46 -9.54 -1.83 7.61
C PRO A 46 -8.30 -1.41 6.81
N MET A 47 -7.12 -1.90 7.19
CA MET A 47 -5.84 -1.58 6.54
C MET A 47 -5.33 -2.75 5.68
N ALA A 48 -5.64 -3.98 6.07
CA ALA A 48 -5.17 -5.22 5.45
C ALA A 48 -6.05 -6.40 5.92
N ALA A 49 -5.69 -7.62 5.55
CA ALA A 49 -6.19 -8.81 6.23
C ALA A 49 -5.10 -9.89 6.33
N ILE A 50 -5.25 -10.79 7.29
CA ILE A 50 -4.60 -12.09 7.28
C ILE A 50 -5.46 -13.02 6.42
N VAL A 51 -4.87 -13.54 5.36
CA VAL A 51 -5.50 -14.47 4.41
C VAL A 51 -4.77 -15.80 4.54
N ASP A 52 -5.47 -16.83 5.01
CA ASP A 52 -4.90 -18.17 5.28
C ASP A 52 -3.59 -18.14 6.08
N GLY A 53 -3.53 -17.31 7.11
CA GLY A 53 -2.37 -17.17 8.00
C GLY A 53 -1.32 -16.15 7.55
N GLU A 54 -1.44 -15.56 6.36
CA GLU A 54 -0.45 -14.59 5.87
C GLU A 54 -1.05 -13.18 5.68
N LEU A 55 -0.28 -12.15 6.04
CA LEU A 55 -0.69 -10.77 5.81
C LEU A 55 -0.80 -10.48 4.31
N ARG A 56 -1.85 -9.76 3.90
CA ARG A 56 -2.14 -9.37 2.52
C ARG A 56 -2.80 -7.98 2.43
N GLU A 57 -2.54 -7.30 1.31
CA GLU A 57 -3.15 -6.02 0.96
C GLU A 57 -4.62 -6.18 0.59
N LEU A 58 -5.43 -5.18 0.91
CA LEU A 58 -6.84 -5.15 0.53
C LEU A 58 -7.03 -5.14 -1.01
N ALA A 59 -6.06 -4.61 -1.77
CA ALA A 59 -6.08 -4.64 -3.23
C ALA A 59 -5.84 -6.04 -3.84
N MET A 60 -5.48 -7.06 -3.03
CA MET A 60 -5.22 -8.42 -3.53
C MET A 60 -6.48 -9.01 -4.18
N PRO A 61 -6.40 -9.52 -5.43
CA PRO A 61 -7.50 -10.27 -6.03
C PRO A 61 -7.61 -11.68 -5.42
N VAL A 62 -8.81 -12.05 -4.97
CA VAL A 62 -9.10 -13.37 -4.41
C VAL A 62 -9.43 -14.35 -5.54
N ARG A 63 -8.65 -15.42 -5.67
CA ARG A 63 -8.73 -16.39 -6.79
C ARG A 63 -9.10 -17.82 -6.37
N ARG A 64 -9.29 -18.03 -5.08
CA ARG A 64 -9.77 -19.27 -4.47
C ARG A 64 -10.54 -18.94 -3.21
N ASP A 65 -11.23 -19.92 -2.64
CA ASP A 65 -11.83 -19.76 -1.32
C ASP A 65 -10.71 -19.52 -0.29
N VAL A 66 -10.96 -18.60 0.65
CA VAL A 66 -9.98 -18.11 1.62
C VAL A 66 -10.60 -17.87 2.99
N GLU A 67 -9.81 -18.07 4.05
CA GLU A 67 -10.10 -17.56 5.37
C GLU A 67 -9.53 -16.15 5.52
N VAL A 68 -10.36 -15.20 5.97
CA VAL A 68 -10.02 -13.78 6.05
C VAL A 68 -10.20 -13.28 7.47
N LYS A 69 -9.13 -12.80 8.09
CA LYS A 69 -9.18 -12.02 9.33
C LYS A 69 -8.77 -10.57 9.03
N PRO A 70 -9.70 -9.61 9.05
CA PRO A 70 -9.38 -8.20 8.84
C PRO A 70 -8.36 -7.70 9.86
N ILE A 71 -7.51 -6.77 9.40
CA ILE A 71 -6.59 -5.99 10.22
C ILE A 71 -7.04 -4.54 10.13
N PHE A 72 -7.35 -3.93 11.25
CA PHE A 72 -7.85 -2.57 11.37
C PHE A 72 -6.74 -1.60 11.77
N LEU A 73 -6.95 -0.29 11.58
CA LEU A 73 -5.98 0.75 11.92
C LEU A 73 -5.43 0.66 13.36
N THR A 74 -6.25 0.21 14.31
CA THR A 74 -5.88 0.06 15.73
C THR A 74 -4.97 -1.15 16.00
N ASP A 75 -4.84 -2.07 15.06
CA ASP A 75 -3.95 -3.21 15.18
C ASP A 75 -2.50 -2.80 14.88
N SER A 76 -1.54 -3.55 15.44
CA SER A 76 -0.10 -3.28 15.29
C SER A 76 0.34 -3.24 13.82
N ASP A 77 -0.12 -4.16 12.99
CA ASP A 77 0.16 -4.15 11.55
C ASP A 77 -0.63 -3.06 10.81
N GLY A 78 -1.84 -2.74 11.28
CA GLY A 78 -2.67 -1.69 10.70
C GLY A 78 -2.00 -0.32 10.79
N ILE A 79 -1.54 0.08 11.97
CA ILE A 79 -0.85 1.37 12.14
C ILE A 79 0.47 1.40 11.36
N ARG A 80 1.19 0.28 11.25
CA ARG A 80 2.42 0.21 10.44
C ARG A 80 2.14 0.41 8.95
N ILE A 81 1.05 -0.15 8.44
CA ILE A 81 0.61 0.02 7.05
C ILE A 81 0.16 1.45 6.79
N TYR A 82 -0.64 2.02 7.70
CA TYR A 82 -1.08 3.41 7.63
C TYR A 82 0.10 4.37 7.55
N THR A 83 1.01 4.28 8.51
CA THR A 83 2.18 5.15 8.63
C THR A 83 3.12 5.04 7.42
N ARG A 84 3.33 3.83 6.90
CA ARG A 84 4.11 3.60 5.68
C ARG A 84 3.45 4.25 4.47
N SER A 85 2.14 4.11 4.34
CA SER A 85 1.37 4.69 3.24
C SER A 85 1.37 6.22 3.31
N LEU A 86 1.28 6.79 4.51
CA LEU A 86 1.40 8.23 4.74
C LEU A 86 2.80 8.75 4.40
N SER A 87 3.84 8.00 4.75
CA SER A 87 5.24 8.29 4.38
C SER A 87 5.44 8.28 2.85
N PHE A 88 4.81 7.33 2.16
CA PHE A 88 4.82 7.27 0.70
C PHE A 88 4.09 8.47 0.08
N LEU A 89 2.91 8.83 0.60
CA LEU A 89 2.16 10.01 0.16
C LEU A 89 2.97 11.31 0.34
N LEU A 90 3.61 11.48 1.50
CA LEU A 90 4.50 12.62 1.78
C LEU A 90 5.65 12.67 0.75
N THR A 91 6.30 11.53 0.51
CA THR A 91 7.42 11.45 -0.45
C THR A 91 6.97 11.80 -1.86
N ALA A 92 5.82 11.29 -2.29
CA ALA A 92 5.24 11.60 -3.60
C ALA A 92 4.91 13.10 -3.75
N CYS A 93 4.30 13.71 -2.73
CA CYS A 93 3.96 15.14 -2.76
C CYS A 93 5.21 16.04 -2.75
N VAL A 94 6.24 15.68 -1.98
CA VAL A 94 7.50 16.43 -1.98
C VAL A 94 8.18 16.34 -3.35
N ALA A 95 8.22 15.16 -3.96
CA ALA A 95 8.79 14.99 -5.30
C ALA A 95 8.01 15.76 -6.38
N GLU A 96 6.69 15.88 -6.24
CA GLU A 96 5.83 16.66 -7.14
C GLU A 96 6.07 18.17 -6.99
N LEU A 97 6.07 18.68 -5.76
CA LEU A 97 6.13 20.12 -5.48
C LEU A 97 7.55 20.68 -5.51
N PHE A 98 8.54 19.87 -5.15
CA PHE A 98 9.93 20.30 -4.97
C PHE A 98 10.89 19.29 -5.65
N PRO A 99 11.00 19.29 -6.98
CA PRO A 99 11.79 18.30 -7.72
C PRO A 99 13.28 18.23 -7.33
N ASP A 100 13.85 19.35 -6.88
CA ASP A 100 15.25 19.43 -6.42
C ASP A 100 15.43 18.91 -4.97
N ALA A 101 14.33 18.71 -4.24
CA ALA A 101 14.35 18.26 -2.86
C ALA A 101 14.53 16.74 -2.76
N LYS A 102 15.45 16.33 -1.90
CA LYS A 102 15.60 14.93 -1.48
C LYS A 102 15.07 14.79 -0.06
N LEU A 103 13.86 14.20 0.06
CA LEU A 103 13.26 13.87 1.35
C LEU A 103 13.92 12.62 1.95
N ILE A 104 14.31 12.72 3.21
CA ILE A 104 14.81 11.62 4.03
C ILE A 104 13.88 11.50 5.24
N ILE A 105 13.18 10.38 5.37
CA ILE A 105 12.43 10.02 6.57
C ILE A 105 13.43 9.34 7.49
N ASP A 106 13.78 10.00 8.59
CA ASP A 106 14.98 9.68 9.37
C ASP A 106 14.66 8.68 10.50
N HIS A 107 13.97 9.13 11.54
CA HIS A 107 13.60 8.30 12.68
C HIS A 107 12.21 8.66 13.21
N SER A 108 11.60 7.71 13.90
CA SER A 108 10.35 7.92 14.62
C SER A 108 10.56 8.84 15.81
N VAL A 109 9.59 9.71 16.06
CA VAL A 109 9.51 10.57 17.26
C VAL A 109 8.36 10.09 18.17
N PRO A 110 8.26 10.57 19.42
CA PRO A 110 7.14 10.23 20.30
C PRO A 110 5.78 10.46 19.64
N PHE A 111 4.78 9.68 20.06
CA PHE A 111 3.41 9.72 19.54
C PHE A 111 3.25 9.34 18.06
N GLY A 112 4.21 8.59 17.51
CA GLY A 112 4.08 7.98 16.17
C GLY A 112 4.44 8.89 15.00
N GLY A 113 5.00 10.08 15.27
CA GLY A 113 5.50 10.96 14.23
C GLY A 113 6.85 10.50 13.64
N TYR A 114 7.29 11.20 12.59
CA TYR A 114 8.63 11.04 12.02
C TYR A 114 9.34 12.38 11.92
N TYR A 115 10.63 12.37 12.22
CA TYR A 115 11.52 13.45 11.85
C TYR A 115 11.98 13.27 10.40
N CYS A 116 11.72 14.27 9.56
CA CYS A 116 12.08 14.26 8.15
C CYS A 116 13.08 15.38 7.84
N ARG A 117 14.05 15.09 6.98
CA ARG A 117 15.02 16.07 6.48
C ARG A 117 14.89 16.25 4.99
N VAL A 118 15.00 17.50 4.55
CA VAL A 118 15.12 17.85 3.13
C VAL A 118 16.58 18.19 2.84
N THR A 119 17.13 17.59 1.79
CA THR A 119 18.49 17.84 1.31
C THR A 119 18.46 18.25 -0.16
N GLY A 120 19.57 18.80 -0.68
CA GLY A 120 19.64 19.31 -2.06
C GLY A 120 19.13 20.74 -2.24
N ARG A 121 18.47 21.31 -1.21
CA ARG A 121 17.99 22.69 -1.16
C ARG A 121 17.92 23.19 0.29
N PRO A 122 17.67 24.50 0.52
CA PRO A 122 17.33 25.01 1.84
C PRO A 122 16.08 24.32 2.43
N PRO A 123 15.94 24.28 3.78
CA PRO A 123 14.74 23.76 4.45
C PRO A 123 13.45 24.38 3.91
N LEU A 124 12.36 23.61 3.96
CA LEU A 124 11.04 24.11 3.57
C LEU A 124 10.62 25.25 4.50
N THR A 125 10.12 26.33 3.92
CA THR A 125 9.53 27.45 4.66
C THR A 125 8.17 27.03 5.25
N PRO A 126 7.65 27.75 6.27
CA PRO A 126 6.31 27.48 6.81
C PRO A 126 5.21 27.48 5.74
N GLN A 127 5.27 28.42 4.78
CA GLN A 127 4.32 28.50 3.68
C GLN A 127 4.41 27.31 2.71
N GLU A 128 5.62 26.79 2.46
CA GLU A 128 5.80 25.58 1.65
C GLU A 128 5.27 24.34 2.37
N LEU A 129 5.39 24.27 3.70
CA LEU A 129 4.80 23.20 4.51
C LEU A 129 3.27 23.23 4.47
N GLU A 130 2.66 24.41 4.55
CA GLU A 130 1.20 24.58 4.38
C GLU A 130 0.75 24.11 2.99
N HIS A 131 1.51 24.44 1.93
CA HIS A 131 1.21 23.99 0.58
C HIS A 131 1.34 22.47 0.43
N LEU A 132 2.38 21.89 1.03
CA LEU A 132 2.61 20.45 1.06
C LEU A 132 1.47 19.71 1.78
N GLU A 133 1.08 20.17 2.96
CA GLU A 133 -0.07 19.62 3.70
C GLU A 133 -1.36 19.72 2.87
N GLY A 134 -1.62 20.90 2.28
CA GLY A 134 -2.78 21.11 1.41
C GLY A 134 -2.77 20.21 0.18
N ARG A 135 -1.60 19.87 -0.37
CA ARG A 135 -1.49 18.90 -1.46
C ARG A 135 -1.78 17.47 -0.98
N MET A 136 -1.22 17.05 0.15
CA MET A 136 -1.48 15.73 0.73
C MET A 136 -2.98 15.53 1.00
N ARG A 137 -3.62 16.50 1.67
CA ARG A 137 -5.07 16.46 1.97
C ARG A 137 -5.93 16.40 0.71
N ARG A 138 -5.57 17.14 -0.34
CA ARG A 138 -6.26 17.05 -1.64
C ARG A 138 -6.14 15.65 -2.24
N LEU A 139 -4.95 15.04 -2.22
CA LEU A 139 -4.78 13.67 -2.72
C LEU A 139 -5.61 12.66 -1.92
N VAL A 140 -5.73 12.82 -0.59
CA VAL A 140 -6.62 12.00 0.24
C VAL A 140 -8.08 12.13 -0.21
N GLN A 141 -8.56 13.37 -0.44
CA GLN A 141 -9.92 13.62 -0.91
C GLN A 141 -10.18 13.08 -2.32
N GLU A 142 -9.17 13.08 -3.19
CA GLU A 142 -9.24 12.52 -4.54
C GLU A 142 -9.24 10.99 -4.56
N ASP A 143 -9.01 10.33 -3.42
CA ASP A 143 -8.97 8.87 -3.25
C ASP A 143 -8.16 8.15 -4.34
N ARG A 144 -6.95 8.65 -4.62
CA ARG A 144 -6.10 8.12 -5.67
C ARG A 144 -5.58 6.72 -5.33
N PRO A 145 -5.60 5.78 -6.29
CA PRO A 145 -5.11 4.43 -6.06
C PRO A 145 -3.60 4.42 -5.83
N ILE A 146 -3.17 3.61 -4.86
CA ILE A 146 -1.77 3.26 -4.61
C ILE A 146 -1.56 1.86 -5.19
N LEU A 147 -0.87 1.78 -6.33
CA LEU A 147 -0.75 0.54 -7.09
C LEU A 147 0.56 -0.15 -6.75
N ARG A 148 0.49 -1.43 -6.37
CA ARG A 148 1.66 -2.29 -6.26
C ARG A 148 1.96 -2.93 -7.61
N GLU A 149 3.15 -2.67 -8.14
CA GLU A 149 3.60 -3.12 -9.45
C GLU A 149 4.76 -4.10 -9.28
N GLN A 150 4.67 -5.27 -9.91
CA GLN A 150 5.81 -6.17 -10.07
C GLN A 150 6.59 -5.74 -11.30
N VAL A 151 7.85 -5.35 -11.12
CA VAL A 151 8.74 -4.86 -12.20
C VAL A 151 9.99 -5.73 -12.25
N SER A 152 10.64 -5.84 -13.40
CA SER A 152 11.96 -6.48 -13.46
C SER A 152 13.03 -5.62 -12.78
N ILE A 153 14.14 -6.24 -12.41
CA ILE A 153 15.31 -5.50 -11.91
C ILE A 153 15.80 -4.48 -12.94
N GLU A 154 15.77 -4.79 -14.24
CA GLU A 154 16.18 -3.85 -15.29
C GLU A 154 15.26 -2.63 -15.36
N GLU A 155 13.93 -2.83 -15.28
CA GLU A 155 12.97 -1.73 -15.28
C GLU A 155 13.16 -0.83 -14.05
N ALA A 156 13.29 -1.45 -12.86
CA ALA A 156 13.54 -0.71 -11.63
C ALA A 156 14.85 0.10 -11.71
N ARG A 157 15.90 -0.49 -12.29
CA ARG A 157 17.18 0.18 -12.51
C ARG A 157 17.06 1.38 -13.44
N ALA A 158 16.44 1.21 -14.60
CA ALA A 158 16.22 2.30 -15.55
C ALA A 158 15.43 3.45 -14.91
N TRP A 159 14.40 3.11 -14.12
CA TRP A 159 13.60 4.10 -13.39
C TRP A 159 14.40 4.89 -12.35
N PHE A 160 15.18 4.22 -11.50
CA PHE A 160 15.97 4.91 -10.48
C PHE A 160 17.18 5.66 -11.07
N ASP A 161 17.78 5.17 -12.16
CA ASP A 161 18.84 5.87 -12.89
C ASP A 161 18.32 7.19 -13.46
N ALA A 162 17.13 7.20 -14.06
CA ALA A 162 16.47 8.40 -14.57
C ALA A 162 16.16 9.45 -13.48
N GLN A 163 16.06 9.03 -12.22
CA GLN A 163 15.88 9.90 -11.06
C GLN A 163 17.19 10.31 -10.36
N GLY A 164 18.36 9.95 -10.92
CA GLY A 164 19.66 10.21 -10.28
C GLY A 164 19.87 9.43 -8.97
N LYS A 165 19.26 8.24 -8.85
CA LYS A 165 19.35 7.34 -7.68
C LYS A 165 19.98 5.97 -8.05
N PRO A 166 21.14 5.91 -8.73
CA PRO A 166 21.66 4.68 -9.32
C PRO A 166 21.99 3.58 -8.30
N HIS A 167 22.37 3.95 -7.08
CA HIS A 167 22.67 3.00 -6.01
C HIS A 167 21.43 2.30 -5.45
N LYS A 168 20.24 2.88 -5.64
CA LYS A 168 18.99 2.35 -5.08
C LYS A 168 18.63 1.01 -5.74
N ALA A 169 18.72 0.93 -7.06
CA ALA A 169 18.43 -0.31 -7.78
C ALA A 169 19.39 -1.45 -7.41
N ALA A 170 20.70 -1.15 -7.28
CA ALA A 170 21.71 -2.13 -6.88
C ALA A 170 21.45 -2.68 -5.48
N LEU A 171 21.06 -1.82 -4.52
CA LEU A 171 20.71 -2.23 -3.17
C LEU A 171 19.45 -3.11 -3.17
N LEU A 172 18.42 -2.72 -3.92
CA LEU A 172 17.14 -3.42 -3.95
C LEU A 172 17.21 -4.78 -4.63
N SER A 173 18.13 -4.95 -5.59
CA SER A 173 18.35 -6.23 -6.29
C SER A 173 18.69 -7.38 -5.33
N GLN A 174 19.20 -7.08 -4.13
CA GLN A 174 19.48 -8.10 -3.10
C GLN A 174 18.22 -8.71 -2.49
N GLY A 175 17.09 -8.00 -2.54
CA GLY A 175 15.78 -8.45 -2.06
C GLY A 175 14.82 -8.83 -3.18
N ALA A 176 15.31 -9.04 -4.40
CA ALA A 176 14.47 -9.42 -5.53
C ALA A 176 14.03 -10.88 -5.41
N GLU A 177 12.72 -11.10 -5.49
CA GLU A 177 12.13 -12.44 -5.54
C GLU A 177 11.95 -12.82 -7.00
N GLU A 178 12.52 -13.96 -7.41
CA GLU A 178 12.42 -14.48 -8.79
C GLU A 178 12.86 -13.47 -9.88
N GLY A 179 13.76 -12.54 -9.53
CA GLY A 179 14.23 -11.51 -10.46
C GLY A 179 13.32 -10.29 -10.58
N HIS A 180 12.34 -10.16 -9.70
CA HIS A 180 11.38 -9.06 -9.67
C HIS A 180 11.43 -8.24 -8.39
N LEU A 181 11.02 -6.98 -8.50
CA LEU A 181 10.82 -6.07 -7.37
C LEU A 181 9.37 -5.59 -7.35
N HIS A 182 8.88 -5.30 -6.15
CA HIS A 182 7.61 -4.61 -5.98
C HIS A 182 7.86 -3.11 -5.76
N LEU A 183 7.32 -2.29 -6.66
CA LEU A 183 7.27 -0.84 -6.50
C LEU A 183 5.83 -0.41 -6.22
N TYR A 184 5.69 0.69 -5.49
CA TYR A 184 4.41 1.36 -5.32
C TYR A 184 4.34 2.58 -6.23
N ARG A 185 3.19 2.76 -6.87
CA ARG A 185 2.90 3.88 -7.75
C ARG A 185 1.73 4.71 -7.23
N LEU A 186 1.91 6.03 -7.24
CA LEU A 186 0.87 7.03 -7.02
C LEU A 186 0.96 8.07 -8.14
N GLY A 187 0.05 7.99 -9.11
CA GLY A 187 0.12 8.83 -10.31
C GLY A 187 1.42 8.59 -11.10
N GLY A 188 2.20 9.65 -11.31
CA GLY A 188 3.51 9.58 -11.97
C GLY A 188 4.68 9.21 -11.05
N PHE A 189 4.45 9.16 -9.74
CA PHE A 189 5.49 8.81 -8.77
C PHE A 189 5.55 7.30 -8.58
N ARG A 190 6.75 6.70 -8.66
CA ARG A 190 7.00 5.31 -8.30
C ARG A 190 8.19 5.22 -7.36
N ASP A 191 8.06 4.46 -6.29
CA ASP A 191 9.17 4.18 -5.40
C ASP A 191 9.05 2.80 -4.72
N TYR A 192 10.17 2.30 -4.21
CA TYR A 192 10.23 1.09 -3.40
C TYR A 192 9.97 1.41 -1.94
N PHE A 193 9.08 0.65 -1.32
CA PHE A 193 8.82 0.65 0.11
C PHE A 193 8.69 -0.80 0.59
N PHE A 194 9.30 -1.10 1.73
CA PHE A 194 9.20 -2.44 2.32
C PHE A 194 7.89 -2.61 3.08
N GLY A 195 7.12 -3.64 2.71
CA GLY A 195 5.85 -3.99 3.33
C GLY A 195 4.65 -3.32 2.65
N TYR A 196 3.46 -3.74 3.08
CA TYR A 196 2.20 -3.43 2.40
C TYR A 196 1.68 -2.00 2.59
N MET A 197 0.87 -1.55 1.64
CA MET A 197 0.18 -0.27 1.70
C MET A 197 -1.33 -0.42 1.67
N VAL A 198 -2.00 0.67 2.07
CA VAL A 198 -3.43 0.84 1.84
C VAL A 198 -3.73 0.94 0.33
N PRO A 199 -4.93 0.57 -0.13
CA PRO A 199 -5.22 0.51 -1.58
C PRO A 199 -5.32 1.88 -2.25
N SER A 200 -5.60 2.95 -1.49
CA SER A 200 -5.73 4.31 -2.01
C SER A 200 -5.46 5.37 -0.95
N THR A 201 -5.20 6.60 -1.38
CA THR A 201 -4.95 7.74 -0.47
C THR A 201 -6.16 8.08 0.40
N GLY A 202 -7.38 7.70 0.05
CA GLY A 202 -8.57 7.91 0.88
C GLY A 202 -8.54 7.17 2.22
N TYR A 203 -7.67 6.17 2.37
CA TYR A 203 -7.42 5.47 3.64
C TYR A 203 -6.54 6.26 4.61
N LEU A 204 -6.09 7.46 4.25
CA LEU A 204 -5.18 8.30 5.05
C LEU A 204 -5.84 9.61 5.54
N PRO A 205 -7.03 9.59 6.15
CA PRO A 205 -7.75 10.81 6.51
C PRO A 205 -7.22 11.54 7.75
N TYR A 206 -6.40 10.88 8.58
CA TYR A 206 -5.95 11.36 9.89
C TYR A 206 -4.53 11.92 9.87
#